data_AF-A0A3D5C176-F1
#
_entry.id   AF-A0A3D5C176-F1
#
_cell.length_a   1.000
_cell.length_b   1.000
_cell.length_c   1.000
_cell.angle_alpha   90.00
_cell.angle_beta   90.00
_cell.angle_gamma   90.00
#
_symmetry.space_group_name_H-M   'P 1'
#
loop_
_entity.id
_entity.type
_entity.pdbx_description
1 polymer ?
#
loop_
_entity_poly.entity_id
_entity_poly.type
_entity_poly.pdbx_seq_one_letter_code
_entity_poly.pdbx_strand_id
1 'polypeptide(L)'
;MNTLINTCLIGCGLHGASRLAPAIQTNECAVLAGCVDADVEIAQAVAGPETPVSTELRELLLHTDMDAAVVAVPHDQLAPVTLQCLEAGLHVLVEKPMALNESEASDLVAAAVANKRVLMPAYCLRFNTVRTRAHTHVRNGLSGATKTLAAAKGSPPLTGWLADRTRGGGQLLFLGSHLVDQILWLHPQPVVQVFAAIQDRADGRSEESISGLIEFSDGVSATISLSQGAGTAYDHIEITGSGGRIGSDWKSGQISLDLEDHPSYPAPVIEHVRTDPFQPMYDAEFSEFVNAIRGNREPSVTANDGLRVLKILDGLRSSATQGTPIELFDKGPSPTTVQNDDLSLARVRVQFTYAADSIRRPIIYELSQRFDLTFDIRRADVDAGIGWIQLLLEGDRNELDAAIAWAESQGVRASPVEGDVISG
;
A
#
# COMPACT_ATOMS: atom_id res chain seq x y z
N MET A 1 26.64 19.70 1.15
CA MET A 1 26.35 19.00 2.42
C MET A 1 24.90 18.56 2.32
N ASN A 2 24.62 17.26 2.37
CA ASN A 2 23.22 16.81 2.42
C ASN A 2 22.68 17.16 3.80
N THR A 3 21.73 18.08 3.87
CA THR A 3 20.99 18.41 5.08
C THR A 3 20.29 17.15 5.59
N LEU A 4 20.41 16.87 6.89
CA LEU A 4 19.67 15.78 7.53
C LEU A 4 18.18 16.10 7.52
N ILE A 5 17.33 15.06 7.41
CA ILE A 5 15.88 15.21 7.55
C ILE A 5 15.53 15.27 9.04
N ASN A 6 15.08 16.43 9.50
CA ASN A 6 14.56 16.62 10.85
C ASN A 6 13.22 15.90 10.97
N THR A 7 13.20 14.80 11.72
CA THR A 7 12.04 13.92 11.83
C THR A 7 11.47 13.97 13.25
N CYS A 8 10.16 14.20 13.39
CA CYS A 8 9.47 14.01 14.65
C CYS A 8 8.80 12.63 14.74
N LEU A 9 8.80 12.04 15.94
CA LEU A 9 8.01 10.84 16.24
C LEU A 9 6.75 11.24 16.99
N ILE A 10 5.58 10.87 16.46
CA ILE A 10 4.27 11.13 17.08
C ILE A 10 3.67 9.79 17.51
N GLY A 11 3.52 9.59 18.82
CA GLY A 11 3.21 8.29 19.41
C GLY A 11 4.49 7.56 19.84
N CYS A 12 4.89 7.78 21.09
CA CYS A 12 6.11 7.27 21.71
C CYS A 12 5.85 6.02 22.57
N GLY A 13 4.68 5.37 22.40
CA GLY A 13 4.35 4.10 23.05
C GLY A 13 5.27 2.95 22.64
N LEU A 14 4.92 1.72 23.03
CA LEU A 14 5.80 0.54 22.89
C LEU A 14 6.43 0.40 21.49
N HIS A 15 5.66 0.54 20.42
CA HIS A 15 6.15 0.40 19.05
C HIS A 15 7.02 1.59 18.62
N GLY A 16 6.58 2.81 18.91
CA GLY A 16 7.34 4.04 18.69
C GLY A 16 8.72 4.00 19.37
N ALA A 17 8.75 3.68 20.66
CA ALA A 17 9.96 3.61 21.46
C ALA A 17 10.90 2.46 21.04
N SER A 18 10.35 1.26 20.82
CA SER A 18 11.20 0.06 20.63
C SER A 18 11.62 -0.21 19.19
N ARG A 19 10.97 0.41 18.19
CA ARG A 19 11.19 0.15 16.76
C ARG A 19 11.47 1.41 15.96
N LEU A 20 10.57 2.38 16.03
CA LEU A 20 10.57 3.52 15.13
C LEU A 20 11.61 4.58 15.53
N ALA A 21 11.71 4.92 16.82
CA ALA A 21 12.77 5.79 17.31
C ALA A 21 14.18 5.26 16.99
N PRO A 22 14.51 3.97 17.24
CA PRO A 22 15.77 3.39 16.79
C PRO A 22 15.99 3.51 15.28
N ALA A 23 14.98 3.24 14.45
CA ALA A 23 15.10 3.35 12.99
C ALA A 23 15.40 4.79 12.52
N ILE A 24 14.83 5.79 13.19
CA ILE A 24 15.15 7.20 12.94
C ILE A 24 16.58 7.51 13.38
N GLN A 25 16.98 7.06 14.57
CA GLN A 25 18.28 7.37 15.19
C GLN A 25 19.47 6.71 14.49
N THR A 26 19.29 5.54 13.88
CA THR A 26 20.35 4.80 13.18
C THR A 26 20.48 5.19 11.71
N ASN A 27 19.56 5.98 11.16
CA ASN A 27 19.59 6.40 9.77
C ASN A 27 20.62 7.52 9.56
N GLU A 28 21.53 7.37 8.59
CA GLU A 28 22.60 8.34 8.32
C GLU A 28 22.10 9.68 7.71
N CYS A 29 20.84 9.74 7.33
CA CYS A 29 20.25 10.83 6.55
C CYS A 29 19.08 11.53 7.26
N ALA A 30 18.76 11.13 8.48
CA ALA A 30 17.70 11.70 9.29
C ALA A 30 18.13 11.81 10.75
N VAL A 31 17.38 12.58 11.55
CA VAL A 31 17.59 12.71 12.98
C VAL A 31 16.25 12.77 13.70
N LEU A 32 16.17 12.19 14.91
CA LEU A 32 15.03 12.33 15.79
C LEU A 32 15.07 13.73 16.43
N ALA A 33 14.42 14.68 15.75
CA ALA A 33 14.43 16.10 16.08
C ALA A 33 13.31 16.50 17.05
N GLY A 34 12.33 15.63 17.32
CA GLY A 34 11.29 15.89 18.31
C GLY A 34 10.42 14.67 18.60
N CYS A 35 9.81 14.64 19.77
CA CYS A 35 8.87 13.59 20.17
C CYS A 35 7.53 14.22 20.60
N VAL A 36 6.42 13.65 20.13
CA VAL A 36 5.07 14.05 20.50
C VAL A 36 4.34 12.86 21.07
N ASP A 37 3.83 12.98 22.29
CA ASP A 37 2.95 11.98 22.90
C ASP A 37 1.98 12.67 23.87
N ALA A 38 0.75 12.18 23.96
CA ALA A 38 -0.23 12.70 24.91
C ALA A 38 0.26 12.57 26.37
N ASP A 39 1.15 11.62 26.65
CA ASP A 39 1.89 11.51 27.89
C ASP A 39 3.33 12.01 27.72
N VAL A 40 3.63 13.17 28.32
CA VAL A 40 4.95 13.80 28.22
C VAL A 40 6.06 12.91 28.79
N GLU A 41 5.79 12.08 29.79
CA GLU A 41 6.81 11.19 30.38
C GLU A 41 7.19 10.09 29.37
N ILE A 42 6.22 9.59 28.59
CA ILE A 42 6.46 8.62 27.51
C ILE A 42 7.30 9.28 26.40
N ALA A 43 6.99 10.52 26.00
CA ALA A 43 7.81 11.24 25.02
C ALA A 43 9.25 11.47 25.51
N GLN A 44 9.42 11.85 26.79
CA GLN A 44 10.73 12.06 27.42
C GLN A 44 11.57 10.79 27.49
N ALA A 45 10.94 9.63 27.68
CA ALA A 45 11.65 8.35 27.72
C ALA A 45 12.30 7.96 26.38
N VAL A 46 11.81 8.52 25.27
CA VAL A 46 12.32 8.26 23.91
C VAL A 46 13.26 9.36 23.43
N ALA A 47 12.99 10.61 23.82
CA ALA A 47 13.76 11.78 23.42
C ALA A 47 15.21 11.75 23.94
N GLY A 48 16.15 12.25 23.13
CA GLY A 48 17.50 12.56 23.58
C GLY A 48 17.53 13.81 24.47
N PRO A 49 18.65 14.10 25.16
CA PRO A 49 18.74 15.24 26.09
C PRO A 49 18.41 16.61 25.49
N GLU A 50 18.65 16.78 24.19
CA GLU A 50 18.40 18.03 23.44
C GLU A 50 17.18 17.91 22.50
N THR A 51 16.52 16.75 22.45
CA THR A 51 15.35 16.52 21.60
C THR A 51 14.11 17.12 22.28
N PRO A 52 13.46 18.13 21.71
CA PRO A 52 12.24 18.69 22.27
C PRO A 52 11.11 17.66 22.35
N VAL A 53 10.32 17.75 23.41
CA VAL A 53 9.13 16.95 23.65
C VAL A 53 7.91 17.86 23.73
N SER A 54 6.76 17.41 23.24
CA SER A 54 5.49 18.11 23.41
C SER A 54 4.33 17.12 23.48
N THR A 55 3.19 17.58 23.98
CA THR A 55 1.92 16.84 23.94
C THR A 55 1.15 17.04 22.65
N GLU A 56 1.49 18.07 21.85
CA GLU A 56 0.80 18.40 20.61
C GLU A 56 1.78 18.74 19.49
N LEU A 57 1.51 18.28 18.26
CA LEU A 57 2.36 18.56 17.11
C LEU A 57 2.52 20.06 16.87
N ARG A 58 1.44 20.83 17.00
CA ARG A 58 1.46 22.27 16.76
C ARG A 58 2.45 22.99 17.66
N GLU A 59 2.51 22.64 18.93
CA GLU A 59 3.45 23.24 19.89
C GLU A 59 4.90 22.91 19.54
N LEU A 60 5.18 21.66 19.14
CA LEU A 60 6.50 21.26 18.68
C LEU A 60 6.97 22.10 17.48
N LEU A 61 6.06 22.31 16.51
CA LEU A 61 6.33 23.09 15.28
C LEU A 61 6.50 24.59 15.51
N LEU A 62 6.13 25.15 16.68
CA LEU A 62 6.42 26.55 17.01
C LEU A 62 7.90 26.80 17.34
N HIS A 63 8.62 25.74 17.71
CA HIS A 63 9.96 25.84 18.26
C HIS A 63 11.01 25.13 17.43
N THR A 64 10.59 24.25 16.52
CA THR A 64 11.52 23.40 15.75
C THR A 64 11.01 23.20 14.32
N ASP A 65 11.89 23.46 13.36
CA ASP A 65 11.63 23.16 11.96
C ASP A 65 11.76 21.65 11.72
N MET A 66 10.68 21.04 11.23
CA MET A 66 10.58 19.62 10.93
C MET A 66 10.38 19.43 9.43
N ASP A 67 11.01 18.39 8.88
CA ASP A 67 10.84 17.99 7.49
C ASP A 67 9.85 16.82 7.37
N ALA A 68 9.82 15.93 8.37
CA ALA A 68 9.05 14.71 8.34
C ALA A 68 8.45 14.31 9.70
N ALA A 69 7.39 13.50 9.66
CA ALA A 69 6.76 12.90 10.81
C ALA A 69 6.66 11.38 10.64
N VAL A 70 6.95 10.64 11.72
CA VAL A 70 6.59 9.22 11.87
C VAL A 70 5.41 9.14 12.82
N VAL A 71 4.26 8.63 12.36
CA VAL A 71 2.99 8.63 13.10
C VAL A 71 2.65 7.22 13.56
N ALA A 72 2.66 6.97 14.87
CA ALA A 72 2.45 5.69 15.52
C ALA A 72 1.49 5.79 16.73
N VAL A 73 0.32 6.36 16.48
CA VAL A 73 -0.78 6.53 17.45
C VAL A 73 -1.80 5.39 17.31
N PRO A 74 -2.77 5.23 18.25
CA PRO A 74 -3.89 4.30 18.07
C PRO A 74 -4.60 4.51 16.72
N HIS A 75 -5.15 3.45 16.12
CA HIS A 75 -5.62 3.50 14.73
C HIS A 75 -6.68 4.57 14.47
N ASP A 76 -7.54 4.86 15.46
CA ASP A 76 -8.56 5.92 15.38
C ASP A 76 -7.99 7.35 15.32
N GLN A 77 -6.69 7.50 15.57
CA GLN A 77 -5.98 8.78 15.51
C GLN A 77 -5.03 8.91 14.32
N LEU A 78 -4.78 7.82 13.58
CA LEU A 78 -3.79 7.83 12.48
C LEU A 78 -4.14 8.85 11.39
N ALA A 79 -5.39 8.83 10.91
CA ALA A 79 -5.85 9.76 9.88
C ALA A 79 -5.83 11.24 10.35
N PRO A 80 -6.48 11.63 11.47
CA PRO A 80 -6.50 13.04 11.88
C PRO A 80 -5.11 13.59 12.23
N VAL A 81 -4.19 12.78 12.77
CA VAL A 81 -2.82 13.21 13.04
C VAL A 81 -2.00 13.32 11.74
N THR A 82 -2.13 12.36 10.84
CA THR A 82 -1.44 12.38 9.54
C THR A 82 -1.87 13.57 8.70
N LEU A 83 -3.16 13.90 8.70
CA LEU A 83 -3.67 15.07 7.99
C LEU A 83 -3.05 16.37 8.52
N GLN A 84 -2.98 16.54 9.85
CA GLN A 84 -2.30 17.69 10.46
C GLN A 84 -0.83 17.79 10.05
N CYS A 85 -0.11 16.66 9.96
CA CYS A 85 1.28 16.65 9.51
C CYS A 85 1.41 17.10 8.05
N LEU A 86 0.56 16.57 7.16
CA LEU A 86 0.58 16.91 5.73
C LEU A 86 0.22 18.38 5.50
N GLU A 87 -0.78 18.91 6.21
CA GLU A 87 -1.19 20.32 6.18
C GLU A 87 -0.11 21.26 6.74
N ALA A 88 0.68 20.80 7.71
CA ALA A 88 1.88 21.49 8.18
C ALA A 88 3.05 21.41 7.20
N GLY A 89 2.89 20.71 6.08
CA GLY A 89 3.91 20.57 5.04
C GLY A 89 4.99 19.54 5.37
N LEU A 90 4.72 18.57 6.25
CA LEU A 90 5.64 17.48 6.56
C LEU A 90 5.47 16.31 5.61
N HIS A 91 6.56 15.61 5.31
CA HIS A 91 6.50 14.25 4.77
C HIS A 91 6.05 13.29 5.88
N VAL A 92 5.28 12.24 5.58
CA VAL A 92 4.72 11.36 6.61
C VAL A 92 4.95 9.88 6.32
N LEU A 93 5.55 9.19 7.29
CA LEU A 93 5.49 7.73 7.43
C LEU A 93 4.43 7.41 8.49
N VAL A 94 3.32 6.81 8.08
CA VAL A 94 2.19 6.51 8.98
C VAL A 94 2.11 5.02 9.24
N GLU A 95 1.99 4.62 10.51
CA GLU A 95 1.80 3.22 10.88
C GLU A 95 0.61 2.59 10.18
N LYS A 96 0.66 1.27 9.98
CA LYS A 96 -0.41 0.56 9.28
C LYS A 96 -1.54 0.15 10.22
N PRO A 97 -2.79 0.12 9.74
CA PRO A 97 -3.23 0.71 8.46
C PRO A 97 -3.23 2.23 8.54
N MET A 98 -2.98 2.93 7.43
CA MET A 98 -2.84 4.40 7.45
C MET A 98 -4.08 5.18 7.93
N ALA A 99 -5.25 4.54 7.95
CA ALA A 99 -6.53 5.09 8.37
C ALA A 99 -7.50 3.97 8.77
N LEU A 100 -8.70 4.31 9.25
CA LEU A 100 -9.71 3.33 9.65
C LEU A 100 -10.44 2.69 8.47
N ASN A 101 -10.59 3.41 7.36
CA ASN A 101 -11.43 3.05 6.23
C ASN A 101 -10.96 3.73 4.93
N GLU A 102 -11.56 3.34 3.80
CA GLU A 102 -11.29 3.88 2.46
C GLU A 102 -11.48 5.39 2.37
N SER A 103 -12.53 5.93 3.01
CA SER A 103 -12.84 7.37 2.94
C SER A 103 -11.72 8.20 3.56
N GLU A 104 -11.32 7.88 4.80
CA GLU A 104 -10.21 8.56 5.47
C GLU A 104 -8.90 8.38 4.70
N ALA A 105 -8.65 7.19 4.17
CA ALA A 105 -7.46 6.92 3.35
C ALA A 105 -7.42 7.80 2.09
N SER A 106 -8.57 7.98 1.43
CA SER A 106 -8.71 8.86 0.26
C SER A 106 -8.40 10.32 0.62
N ASP A 107 -8.87 10.78 1.78
CA ASP A 107 -8.57 12.14 2.26
C ASP A 107 -7.06 12.34 2.49
N LEU A 108 -6.37 11.35 3.05
CA LEU A 108 -4.91 11.41 3.23
C LEU A 108 -4.14 11.43 1.90
N VAL A 109 -4.56 10.62 0.93
CA VAL A 109 -3.98 10.62 -0.43
C VAL A 109 -4.15 12.01 -1.07
N ALA A 110 -5.35 12.56 -1.01
CA ALA A 110 -5.65 13.89 -1.56
C ALA A 110 -4.81 14.99 -0.87
N ALA A 111 -4.67 14.94 0.46
CA ALA A 111 -3.87 15.88 1.23
C ALA A 111 -2.37 15.78 0.88
N ALA A 112 -1.84 14.57 0.70
CA ALA A 112 -0.45 14.36 0.32
C ALA A 112 -0.14 14.94 -1.07
N VAL A 113 -1.04 14.72 -2.04
CA VAL A 113 -0.93 15.31 -3.38
C VAL A 113 -1.00 16.83 -3.33
N ALA A 114 -1.99 17.38 -2.62
CA ALA A 114 -2.20 18.83 -2.53
C ALA A 114 -1.00 19.55 -1.91
N ASN A 115 -0.38 18.96 -0.89
CA ASN A 115 0.78 19.54 -0.20
C ASN A 115 2.12 19.14 -0.82
N LYS A 116 2.12 18.31 -1.88
CA LYS A 116 3.32 17.78 -2.54
C LYS A 116 4.26 17.09 -1.56
N ARG A 117 3.69 16.27 -0.67
CA ARG A 117 4.43 15.53 0.36
C ARG A 117 4.38 14.04 0.11
N VAL A 118 5.46 13.38 0.54
CA VAL A 118 5.55 11.92 0.56
C VAL A 118 4.66 11.43 1.69
N LEU A 119 3.72 10.54 1.37
CA LEU A 119 2.94 9.77 2.33
C LEU A 119 3.21 8.28 2.09
N MET A 120 3.79 7.63 3.10
CA MET A 120 4.15 6.22 3.05
C MET A 120 3.43 5.47 4.19
N PRO A 121 2.54 4.52 3.88
CA PRO A 121 2.04 3.57 4.86
C PRO A 121 3.14 2.58 5.29
N ALA A 122 3.27 2.31 6.59
CA ALA A 122 4.32 1.47 7.15
C ALA A 122 4.01 -0.04 7.02
N TYR A 123 3.94 -0.54 5.78
CA TYR A 123 3.84 -1.97 5.50
C TYR A 123 5.21 -2.67 5.58
N CYS A 124 5.72 -2.78 6.80
CA CYS A 124 7.08 -3.24 7.09
C CYS A 124 7.41 -4.63 6.54
N LEU A 125 6.40 -5.51 6.36
CA LEU A 125 6.60 -6.85 5.81
C LEU A 125 7.12 -6.86 4.36
N ARG A 126 6.96 -5.77 3.59
CA ARG A 126 7.60 -5.63 2.27
C ARG A 126 9.14 -5.52 2.36
N PHE A 127 9.65 -5.17 3.53
CA PHE A 127 11.08 -5.05 3.85
C PHE A 127 11.62 -6.24 4.68
N ASN A 128 10.76 -7.22 4.99
CA ASN A 128 11.19 -8.42 5.69
C ASN A 128 11.95 -9.36 4.75
N THR A 129 13.17 -9.77 5.10
CA THR A 129 14.03 -10.62 4.25
C THR A 129 13.35 -11.88 3.72
N VAL A 130 12.53 -12.56 4.54
CA VAL A 130 11.83 -13.78 4.13
C VAL A 130 10.75 -13.45 3.09
N ARG A 131 9.95 -12.40 3.34
CA ARG A 131 8.91 -11.93 2.42
C ARG A 131 9.50 -11.38 1.12
N THR A 132 10.54 -10.56 1.19
CA THR A 132 11.23 -10.00 0.02
C THR A 132 11.85 -11.09 -0.86
N ARG A 133 12.41 -12.14 -0.25
CA ARG A 133 12.96 -13.28 -1.01
C ARG A 133 11.85 -14.11 -1.67
N ALA A 134 10.77 -14.41 -0.97
CA ALA A 134 9.60 -15.08 -1.56
C ALA A 134 9.01 -14.27 -2.73
N HIS A 135 8.81 -12.96 -2.53
CA HIS A 135 8.38 -12.04 -3.58
C HIS A 135 9.34 -12.03 -4.77
N THR A 136 10.66 -12.06 -4.52
CA THR A 136 11.66 -12.13 -5.60
C THR A 136 11.56 -13.42 -6.40
N HIS A 137 11.33 -14.57 -5.76
CA HIS A 137 11.11 -15.84 -6.46
C HIS A 137 9.88 -15.79 -7.37
N VAL A 138 8.77 -15.26 -6.87
CA VAL A 138 7.52 -15.09 -7.64
C VAL A 138 7.75 -14.15 -8.82
N ARG A 139 8.33 -12.97 -8.59
CA ARG A 139 8.62 -11.97 -9.63
C ARG A 139 9.57 -12.51 -10.71
N ASN A 140 10.53 -13.35 -10.33
CA ASN A 140 11.44 -13.99 -11.28
C ASN A 140 10.78 -15.15 -12.06
N GLY A 141 9.49 -15.41 -11.86
CA GLY A 141 8.71 -16.37 -12.62
C GLY A 141 8.87 -17.82 -12.17
N LEU A 142 9.45 -18.08 -10.98
CA LEU A 142 9.70 -19.45 -10.53
C LEU A 142 8.41 -20.27 -10.39
N SER A 143 7.32 -19.66 -9.93
CA SER A 143 6.00 -20.30 -9.86
C SER A 143 5.25 -20.30 -11.20
N GLY A 144 5.79 -19.72 -12.27
CA GLY A 144 5.05 -19.48 -13.51
C GLY A 144 3.86 -18.52 -13.31
N ALA A 145 2.85 -18.62 -14.18
CA ALA A 145 1.65 -17.78 -14.12
C ALA A 145 0.80 -18.14 -12.89
N THR A 146 0.49 -17.16 -12.05
CA THR A 146 -0.33 -17.32 -10.85
C THR A 146 -1.70 -17.94 -11.18
N LYS A 147 -2.13 -18.90 -10.36
CA LYS A 147 -3.44 -19.55 -10.45
C LYS A 147 -4.29 -19.24 -9.23
N THR A 148 -3.71 -19.37 -8.04
CA THR A 148 -4.37 -19.05 -6.78
C THR A 148 -3.37 -18.55 -5.75
N LEU A 149 -3.88 -17.78 -4.79
CA LEU A 149 -3.16 -17.44 -3.57
C LEU A 149 -3.93 -17.92 -2.33
N ALA A 150 -3.18 -18.26 -1.29
CA ALA A 150 -3.75 -18.54 0.03
C ALA A 150 -2.91 -17.84 1.08
N ALA A 151 -3.54 -17.10 1.97
CA ALA A 151 -2.85 -16.45 3.07
C ALA A 151 -3.62 -16.60 4.38
N ALA A 152 -2.89 -16.80 5.46
CA ALA A 152 -3.47 -17.01 6.77
C ALA A 152 -2.64 -16.32 7.86
N LYS A 153 -3.29 -15.59 8.76
CA LYS A 153 -2.62 -14.91 9.86
C LYS A 153 -3.39 -15.03 11.17
N GLY A 154 -2.68 -15.49 12.19
CA GLY A 154 -3.23 -15.77 13.51
C GLY A 154 -2.47 -15.07 14.62
N SER A 155 -3.18 -14.70 15.67
CA SER A 155 -2.61 -14.24 16.94
C SER A 155 -3.37 -14.83 18.13
N PRO A 156 -2.79 -14.75 19.34
CA PRO A 156 -3.57 -14.80 20.56
C PRO A 156 -4.66 -13.71 20.59
N PRO A 157 -5.62 -13.80 21.53
CA PRO A 157 -6.68 -12.81 21.68
C PRO A 157 -6.13 -11.39 21.82
N LEU A 158 -6.72 -10.46 21.08
CA LEU A 158 -6.37 -9.05 21.16
C LEU A 158 -6.77 -8.49 22.53
N THR A 159 -6.03 -7.51 23.01
CA THR A 159 -6.25 -6.85 24.30
C THR A 159 -6.19 -5.33 24.17
N GLY A 160 -6.63 -4.61 25.21
CA GLY A 160 -6.63 -3.15 25.21
C GLY A 160 -7.50 -2.56 24.10
N TRP A 161 -7.03 -1.48 23.47
CA TRP A 161 -7.76 -0.82 22.38
C TRP A 161 -7.81 -1.66 21.09
N LEU A 162 -6.84 -2.56 20.87
CA LEU A 162 -6.84 -3.47 19.72
C LEU A 162 -8.00 -4.47 19.77
N ALA A 163 -8.57 -4.75 20.94
CA ALA A 163 -9.75 -5.60 21.09
C ALA A 163 -11.07 -4.86 20.80
N ASP A 164 -11.02 -3.56 20.53
CA ASP A 164 -12.18 -2.68 20.41
C ASP A 164 -12.29 -2.06 19.01
N ARG A 165 -13.26 -2.53 18.23
CA ARG A 165 -13.51 -2.04 16.87
C ARG A 165 -13.79 -0.53 16.82
N THR A 166 -14.37 0.06 17.87
CA THR A 166 -14.64 1.51 17.92
C THR A 166 -13.37 2.37 17.98
N ARG A 167 -12.25 1.76 18.41
CA ARG A 167 -10.92 2.36 18.48
C ARG A 167 -10.05 1.98 17.26
N GLY A 168 -10.64 1.40 16.22
CA GLY A 168 -9.92 0.82 15.09
C GLY A 168 -9.23 -0.51 15.42
N GLY A 169 -9.63 -1.18 16.49
CA GLY A 169 -9.21 -2.53 16.79
C GLY A 169 -9.87 -3.58 15.90
N GLY A 170 -9.62 -4.85 16.21
CA GLY A 170 -10.17 -5.99 15.52
C GLY A 170 -9.26 -6.56 14.43
N GLN A 171 -9.47 -7.84 14.14
CA GLN A 171 -8.47 -8.63 13.46
C GLN A 171 -8.39 -8.35 11.97
N LEU A 172 -9.52 -7.96 11.39
CA LEU A 172 -9.59 -7.54 9.98
C LEU A 172 -8.73 -6.30 9.72
N LEU A 173 -8.83 -5.27 10.58
CA LEU A 173 -8.08 -4.03 10.39
C LEU A 173 -6.60 -4.18 10.82
N PHE A 174 -6.36 -4.83 11.96
CA PHE A 174 -5.01 -4.95 12.54
C PHE A 174 -4.07 -5.88 11.76
N LEU A 175 -4.47 -7.14 11.53
CA LEU A 175 -3.64 -8.12 10.82
C LEU A 175 -4.08 -8.34 9.37
N GLY A 176 -5.36 -8.14 9.06
CA GLY A 176 -5.85 -8.23 7.69
C GLY A 176 -5.22 -7.19 6.76
N SER A 177 -4.91 -5.98 7.25
CA SER A 177 -4.18 -4.97 6.48
C SER A 177 -2.80 -5.47 6.00
N HIS A 178 -2.03 -6.14 6.87
CA HIS A 178 -0.79 -6.79 6.44
C HIS A 178 -1.02 -7.89 5.40
N LEU A 179 -2.04 -8.72 5.61
CA LEU A 179 -2.28 -9.88 4.77
C LEU A 179 -2.73 -9.47 3.37
N VAL A 180 -3.65 -8.50 3.28
CA VAL A 180 -4.12 -7.93 2.01
C VAL A 180 -2.99 -7.19 1.30
N ASP A 181 -2.18 -6.40 2.02
CA ASP A 181 -1.00 -5.75 1.45
C ASP A 181 -0.05 -6.76 0.77
N GLN A 182 0.26 -7.85 1.47
CA GLN A 182 1.17 -8.87 0.93
C GLN A 182 0.60 -9.58 -0.29
N ILE A 183 -0.71 -9.85 -0.31
CA ILE A 183 -1.40 -10.42 -1.48
C ILE A 183 -1.30 -9.47 -2.68
N LEU A 184 -1.63 -8.19 -2.49
CA LEU A 184 -1.54 -7.19 -3.56
C LEU A 184 -0.11 -6.97 -4.05
N TRP A 185 0.88 -7.08 -3.15
CA TRP A 185 2.28 -6.93 -3.50
C TRP A 185 2.78 -8.11 -4.35
N LEU A 186 2.33 -9.34 -4.03
CA LEU A 186 2.71 -10.54 -4.76
C LEU A 186 1.96 -10.70 -6.09
N HIS A 187 0.71 -10.23 -6.15
CA HIS A 187 -0.12 -10.27 -7.35
C HIS A 187 -0.71 -8.87 -7.60
N PRO A 188 0.05 -7.96 -8.25
CA PRO A 188 -0.31 -6.55 -8.40
C PRO A 188 -1.36 -6.32 -9.50
N GLN A 189 -2.44 -7.10 -9.47
CA GLN A 189 -3.60 -6.95 -10.36
C GLN A 189 -4.75 -6.24 -9.64
N PRO A 190 -5.64 -5.54 -10.37
CA PRO A 190 -6.86 -4.98 -9.80
C PRO A 190 -7.75 -6.05 -9.16
N VAL A 191 -8.24 -5.80 -7.94
CA VAL A 191 -9.22 -6.65 -7.24
C VAL A 191 -10.62 -6.22 -7.61
N VAL A 192 -11.38 -7.05 -8.33
CA VAL A 192 -12.72 -6.70 -8.83
C VAL A 192 -13.84 -7.07 -7.87
N GLN A 193 -13.67 -8.10 -7.05
CA GLN A 193 -14.73 -8.57 -6.15
C GLN A 193 -14.15 -9.17 -4.88
N VAL A 194 -14.88 -9.02 -3.77
CA VAL A 194 -14.54 -9.65 -2.49
C VAL A 194 -15.76 -10.30 -1.84
N PHE A 195 -15.52 -11.37 -1.09
CA PHE A 195 -16.52 -11.99 -0.25
C PHE A 195 -15.93 -12.37 1.11
N ALA A 196 -16.68 -12.25 2.20
CA ALA A 196 -16.21 -12.72 3.51
C ALA A 196 -17.32 -13.28 4.40
N ALA A 197 -16.94 -14.23 5.24
CA ALA A 197 -17.66 -14.63 6.44
C ALA A 197 -16.84 -14.19 7.66
N ILE A 198 -17.48 -13.45 8.57
CA ILE A 198 -16.86 -12.93 9.79
C ILE A 198 -17.64 -13.47 10.99
N GLN A 199 -16.91 -14.05 11.93
CA GLN A 199 -17.43 -14.40 13.26
C GLN A 199 -16.89 -13.40 14.27
N ASP A 200 -17.79 -12.72 14.97
CA ASP A 200 -17.44 -11.85 16.08
C ASP A 200 -17.16 -12.65 17.36
N ARG A 201 -16.32 -12.08 18.22
CA ARG A 201 -16.11 -12.56 19.58
C ARG A 201 -17.45 -12.60 20.33
N ALA A 202 -17.52 -13.43 21.38
CA ALA A 202 -18.69 -13.50 22.26
C ALA A 202 -19.08 -12.15 22.91
N ASP A 203 -18.11 -11.25 23.10
CA ASP A 203 -18.34 -9.89 23.63
C ASP A 203 -18.79 -8.87 22.56
N GLY A 204 -18.78 -9.24 21.29
CA GLY A 204 -19.17 -8.39 20.15
C GLY A 204 -18.22 -7.22 19.86
N ARG A 205 -17.06 -7.15 20.52
CA ARG A 205 -16.18 -5.97 20.43
C ARG A 205 -15.22 -5.99 19.24
N SER A 206 -14.92 -7.18 18.71
CA SER A 206 -14.07 -7.36 17.51
C SER A 206 -14.28 -8.75 16.88
N GLU A 207 -13.69 -8.96 15.69
CA GLU A 207 -13.80 -10.20 14.91
C GLU A 207 -12.93 -11.31 15.51
N GLU A 208 -13.50 -12.45 15.88
CA GLU A 208 -12.74 -13.63 16.33
C GLU A 208 -12.06 -14.37 15.18
N SER A 209 -12.81 -14.60 14.10
CA SER A 209 -12.30 -15.25 12.89
C SER A 209 -12.91 -14.66 11.62
N ILE A 210 -12.11 -14.61 10.56
CA ILE A 210 -12.51 -14.17 9.22
C ILE A 210 -12.06 -15.21 8.21
N SER A 211 -12.94 -15.59 7.29
CA SER A 211 -12.60 -16.30 6.06
C SER A 211 -13.07 -15.46 4.88
N GLY A 212 -12.18 -15.20 3.92
CA GLY A 212 -12.51 -14.33 2.78
C GLY A 212 -11.96 -14.83 1.46
N LEU A 213 -12.56 -14.33 0.39
CA LEU A 213 -12.18 -14.52 -1.00
C LEU A 213 -11.97 -13.15 -1.64
N ILE A 214 -10.89 -13.02 -2.40
CA ILE A 214 -10.53 -11.84 -3.19
C ILE A 214 -10.40 -12.32 -4.64
N GLU A 215 -11.14 -11.72 -5.56
CA GLU A 215 -11.09 -12.01 -6.98
C GLU A 215 -10.40 -10.85 -7.73
N PHE A 216 -9.45 -11.20 -8.58
CA PHE A 216 -8.70 -10.26 -9.41
C PHE A 216 -9.29 -10.16 -10.81
N SER A 217 -9.01 -9.06 -11.50
CA SER A 217 -9.46 -8.78 -12.87
C SER A 217 -8.98 -9.82 -13.89
N ASP A 218 -7.84 -10.46 -13.64
CA ASP A 218 -7.28 -11.54 -14.48
C ASP A 218 -7.86 -12.93 -14.16
N GLY A 219 -8.87 -13.00 -13.29
CA GLY A 219 -9.56 -14.24 -12.90
C GLY A 219 -8.83 -15.07 -11.84
N VAL A 220 -7.66 -14.62 -11.37
CA VAL A 220 -7.00 -15.22 -10.20
C VAL A 220 -7.83 -14.94 -8.96
N SER A 221 -7.79 -15.85 -7.99
CA SER A 221 -8.40 -15.63 -6.67
C SER A 221 -7.42 -15.88 -5.54
N ALA A 222 -7.60 -15.13 -4.45
CA ALA A 222 -6.90 -15.32 -3.19
C ALA A 222 -7.88 -15.68 -2.07
N THR A 223 -7.53 -16.68 -1.27
CA THR A 223 -8.24 -17.00 -0.03
C THR A 223 -7.50 -16.41 1.16
N ILE A 224 -8.25 -15.83 2.10
CA ILE A 224 -7.69 -15.23 3.31
C ILE A 224 -8.31 -15.88 4.55
N SER A 225 -7.49 -16.14 5.57
CA SER A 225 -7.96 -16.58 6.88
C SER A 225 -7.31 -15.76 7.98
N LEU A 226 -8.12 -15.19 8.86
CA LEU A 226 -7.65 -14.45 10.02
C LEU A 226 -8.26 -15.05 11.28
N SER A 227 -7.47 -15.14 12.35
CA SER A 227 -7.96 -15.60 13.64
C SER A 227 -7.26 -14.90 14.80
N GLN A 228 -8.03 -14.53 15.82
CA GLN A 228 -7.49 -14.20 17.15
C GLN A 228 -7.87 -15.26 18.22
N GLY A 229 -8.46 -16.37 17.79
CA GLY A 229 -8.74 -17.55 18.62
C GLY A 229 -7.70 -18.66 18.46
N ALA A 230 -6.61 -18.40 17.72
CA ALA A 230 -5.54 -19.37 17.52
C ALA A 230 -4.66 -19.48 18.77
N GLY A 231 -4.39 -20.70 19.22
CA GLY A 231 -3.50 -20.94 20.37
C GLY A 231 -2.04 -20.53 20.12
N THR A 232 -1.66 -20.24 18.87
CA THR A 232 -0.33 -19.78 18.48
C THR A 232 -0.43 -18.71 17.39
N ALA A 233 0.60 -17.86 17.30
CA ALA A 233 0.66 -16.83 16.26
C ALA A 233 1.31 -17.40 14.99
N TYR A 234 0.64 -17.32 13.85
CA TYR A 234 1.14 -17.77 12.54
C TYR A 234 0.98 -16.69 11.48
N ASP A 235 1.74 -16.78 10.40
CA ASP A 235 1.73 -15.81 9.31
C ASP A 235 2.22 -16.47 8.00
N HIS A 236 1.28 -17.06 7.27
CA HIS A 236 1.56 -17.87 6.08
C HIS A 236 1.00 -17.21 4.83
N ILE A 237 1.76 -17.27 3.74
CA ILE A 237 1.28 -16.96 2.40
C ILE A 237 1.82 -18.00 1.43
N GLU A 238 0.99 -18.40 0.48
CA GLU A 238 1.34 -19.34 -0.58
C GLU A 238 0.77 -18.86 -1.91
N ILE A 239 1.57 -19.01 -2.95
CA ILE A 239 1.20 -18.81 -4.33
C ILE A 239 1.31 -20.15 -5.03
N THR A 240 0.24 -20.53 -5.71
CA THR A 240 0.24 -21.64 -6.66
C THR A 240 0.18 -21.06 -8.06
N GLY A 241 1.16 -21.40 -8.89
CA GLY A 241 1.19 -21.02 -10.29
C GLY A 241 1.44 -22.21 -11.21
N SER A 242 1.51 -21.95 -12.51
CA SER A 242 1.68 -22.99 -13.54
C SER A 242 3.03 -23.72 -13.51
N GLY A 243 4.03 -23.19 -12.79
CA GLY A 243 5.36 -23.79 -12.65
C GLY A 243 5.63 -24.33 -11.24
N GLY A 244 4.64 -24.31 -10.35
CA GLY A 244 4.75 -24.83 -8.99
C GLY A 244 4.24 -23.88 -7.92
N ARG A 245 4.67 -24.13 -6.68
CA ARG A 245 4.22 -23.47 -5.46
C ARG A 245 5.36 -22.80 -4.71
N ILE A 246 5.09 -21.59 -4.24
CA ILE A 246 5.98 -20.82 -3.38
C ILE A 246 5.21 -20.46 -2.12
N GLY A 247 5.67 -20.96 -0.97
CA GLY A 247 5.13 -20.64 0.35
C GLY A 247 6.14 -19.85 1.17
N SER A 248 5.64 -19.01 2.08
CA SER A 248 6.47 -18.22 2.97
C SER A 248 5.84 -18.12 4.35
N ASP A 249 6.63 -18.45 5.36
CA ASP A 249 6.37 -18.19 6.78
C ASP A 249 7.56 -17.43 7.37
N TRP A 250 7.39 -16.12 7.52
CA TRP A 250 8.49 -15.27 7.97
C TRP A 250 8.81 -15.45 9.45
N LYS A 251 7.86 -15.91 10.28
CA LYS A 251 8.10 -16.11 11.71
C LYS A 251 9.03 -17.28 11.96
N SER A 252 8.91 -18.34 11.15
CA SER A 252 9.82 -19.50 11.19
C SER A 252 11.05 -19.33 10.28
N GLY A 253 11.13 -18.25 9.49
CA GLY A 253 12.24 -18.00 8.57
C GLY A 253 12.21 -18.91 7.35
N GLN A 254 11.05 -19.45 6.98
CA GLN A 254 10.93 -20.50 5.98
C GLN A 254 10.33 -19.98 4.66
N ILE A 255 10.91 -20.44 3.56
CA ILE A 255 10.36 -20.33 2.22
C ILE A 255 10.30 -21.74 1.64
N SER A 256 9.10 -22.21 1.31
CA SER A 256 8.90 -23.51 0.65
C SER A 256 8.83 -23.32 -0.86
N LEU A 257 9.62 -24.06 -1.61
CA LEU A 257 9.65 -24.09 -3.06
C LEU A 257 9.34 -25.51 -3.51
N ASP A 258 8.22 -25.69 -4.22
CA ASP A 258 7.84 -26.96 -4.84
C ASP A 258 7.57 -26.68 -6.31
N LEU A 259 8.61 -26.83 -7.14
CA LEU A 259 8.65 -26.34 -8.52
C LEU A 259 8.69 -27.51 -9.51
N GLU A 260 7.95 -27.37 -10.60
CA GLU A 260 7.90 -28.36 -11.68
C GLU A 260 9.14 -28.24 -12.58
N ASP A 261 9.89 -29.33 -12.72
CA ASP A 261 11.04 -29.47 -13.63
C ASP A 261 12.10 -28.34 -13.57
N HIS A 262 12.24 -27.66 -12.42
CA HIS A 262 13.16 -26.53 -12.28
C HIS A 262 14.62 -27.01 -12.07
N PRO A 263 15.60 -26.65 -12.94
CA PRO A 263 16.97 -27.18 -12.89
C PRO A 263 17.69 -26.94 -11.55
N SER A 264 17.49 -25.78 -10.93
CA SER A 264 18.09 -25.43 -9.63
C SER A 264 17.34 -26.00 -8.42
N TYR A 265 16.10 -26.47 -8.62
CA TYR A 265 15.20 -26.95 -7.57
C TYR A 265 14.50 -28.23 -8.05
N PRO A 266 15.24 -29.34 -8.25
CA PRO A 266 14.70 -30.57 -8.85
C PRO A 266 13.79 -31.39 -7.92
N ALA A 267 13.59 -30.93 -6.68
CA ALA A 267 12.72 -31.52 -5.68
C ALA A 267 12.22 -30.41 -4.74
N PRO A 268 11.16 -30.65 -3.94
CA PRO A 268 10.71 -29.67 -2.95
C PRO A 268 11.81 -29.25 -1.98
N VAL A 269 11.99 -27.95 -1.77
CA VAL A 269 13.00 -27.35 -0.91
C VAL A 269 12.35 -26.44 0.13
N ILE A 270 12.86 -26.48 1.36
CA ILE A 270 12.61 -25.45 2.38
C ILE A 270 13.89 -24.65 2.55
N GLU A 271 13.87 -23.41 2.10
CA GLU A 271 14.95 -22.46 2.36
C GLU A 271 14.77 -21.85 3.75
N HIS A 272 15.84 -21.90 4.55
CA HIS A 272 15.90 -21.22 5.83
C HIS A 272 16.64 -19.90 5.67
N VAL A 273 15.90 -18.80 5.75
CA VAL A 273 16.46 -17.47 5.82
C VAL A 273 16.68 -17.17 7.30
N ARG A 274 17.92 -16.79 7.65
CA ARG A 274 18.21 -16.30 9.00
C ARG A 274 17.27 -15.12 9.26
N THR A 275 16.38 -15.26 10.22
CA THR A 275 15.54 -14.17 10.69
C THR A 275 16.45 -13.28 11.53
N ASP A 276 16.96 -12.20 10.92
CA ASP A 276 17.50 -11.12 11.73
C ASP A 276 16.39 -10.57 12.63
N PRO A 277 16.73 -10.00 13.80
CA PRO A 277 15.74 -9.43 14.71
C PRO A 277 14.84 -8.45 13.94
N PHE A 278 13.65 -8.15 14.44
CA PHE A 278 12.69 -7.28 13.75
C PHE A 278 13.24 -5.91 13.28
N GLN A 279 14.35 -5.43 13.87
CA GLN A 279 14.86 -4.07 13.67
C GLN A 279 15.29 -3.73 12.22
N PRO A 280 16.11 -4.54 11.51
CA PRO A 280 16.55 -4.18 10.16
C PRO A 280 15.42 -4.03 9.14
N MET A 281 14.26 -4.66 9.39
CA MET A 281 13.05 -4.45 8.59
C MET A 281 12.51 -3.03 8.75
N TYR A 282 12.44 -2.52 9.98
CA TYR A 282 12.02 -1.13 10.25
C TYR A 282 13.09 -0.11 9.81
N ASP A 283 14.37 -0.46 9.95
CA ASP A 283 15.47 0.38 9.46
C ASP A 283 15.40 0.52 7.93
N ALA A 284 15.11 -0.57 7.21
CA ALA A 284 14.93 -0.56 5.76
C ALA A 284 13.67 0.20 5.31
N GLU A 285 12.56 0.05 6.03
CA GLU A 285 11.31 0.79 5.79
C GLU A 285 11.53 2.30 5.95
N PHE A 286 12.11 2.73 7.06
CA PHE A 286 12.40 4.14 7.30
C PHE A 286 13.43 4.69 6.31
N SER A 287 14.44 3.90 5.95
CA SER A 287 15.41 4.28 4.92
C SER A 287 14.76 4.51 3.56
N GLU A 288 13.80 3.68 3.16
CA GLU A 288 13.04 3.88 1.92
C GLU A 288 12.24 5.18 1.95
N PHE A 289 11.58 5.49 3.08
CA PHE A 289 10.89 6.76 3.28
C PHE A 289 11.83 7.97 3.11
N VAL A 290 12.98 7.95 3.80
CA VAL A 290 14.01 9.00 3.69
C VAL A 290 14.56 9.13 2.27
N ASN A 291 14.78 8.01 1.57
CA ASN A 291 15.25 7.98 0.20
C ASN A 291 14.21 8.55 -0.79
N ALA A 292 12.92 8.30 -0.55
CA ALA A 292 11.84 8.86 -1.35
C ALA A 292 11.79 10.39 -1.24
N ILE A 293 11.94 10.93 -0.01
CA ILE A 293 12.00 12.38 0.23
C ILE A 293 13.20 13.00 -0.50
N ARG A 294 14.40 12.47 -0.28
CA ARG A 294 15.64 13.00 -0.88
C ARG A 294 15.68 12.86 -2.40
N GLY A 295 15.07 11.80 -2.92
CA GLY A 295 14.97 11.53 -4.34
C GLY A 295 13.83 12.28 -5.04
N ASN A 296 12.99 12.99 -4.29
CA ASN A 296 11.74 13.59 -4.78
C ASN A 296 10.94 12.61 -5.67
N ARG A 297 10.77 11.38 -5.16
CA ARG A 297 10.09 10.28 -5.85
C ARG A 297 9.03 9.68 -4.93
N GLU A 298 8.12 8.92 -5.53
CA GLU A 298 7.22 8.09 -4.73
C GLU A 298 8.00 6.99 -3.98
N PRO A 299 7.57 6.66 -2.75
CA PRO A 299 8.09 5.52 -2.01
C PRO A 299 7.62 4.20 -2.63
N SER A 300 8.36 3.12 -2.40
CA SER A 300 8.00 1.77 -2.87
C SER A 300 6.70 1.23 -2.26
N VAL A 301 6.27 1.81 -1.14
CA VAL A 301 4.95 1.61 -0.55
C VAL A 301 4.18 2.92 -0.67
N THR A 302 3.33 3.00 -1.70
CA THR A 302 2.65 4.25 -2.04
C THR A 302 1.44 4.49 -1.14
N ALA A 303 0.99 5.74 -1.00
CA ALA A 303 -0.28 6.04 -0.35
C ALA A 303 -1.47 5.31 -1.01
N ASN A 304 -1.41 5.09 -2.31
CA ASN A 304 -2.41 4.33 -3.06
C ASN A 304 -2.38 2.82 -2.73
N ASP A 305 -1.25 2.26 -2.29
CA ASP A 305 -1.22 0.90 -1.73
C ASP A 305 -2.08 0.80 -0.48
N GLY A 306 -1.92 1.74 0.46
CA GLY A 306 -2.73 1.79 1.69
C GLY A 306 -4.22 2.02 1.42
N LEU A 307 -4.55 2.90 0.46
CA LEU A 307 -5.93 3.10 0.02
C LEU A 307 -6.55 1.81 -0.54
N ARG A 308 -5.85 1.10 -1.44
CA ARG A 308 -6.32 -0.16 -2.01
C ARG A 308 -6.55 -1.24 -0.95
N VAL A 309 -5.64 -1.33 0.03
CA VAL A 309 -5.81 -2.24 1.17
C VAL A 309 -7.10 -1.91 1.92
N LEU A 310 -7.32 -0.64 2.28
CA LEU A 310 -8.49 -0.25 3.06
C LEU A 310 -9.82 -0.43 2.29
N LYS A 311 -9.83 -0.15 0.98
CA LYS A 311 -10.97 -0.45 0.10
C LYS A 311 -11.35 -1.94 0.13
N ILE A 312 -10.36 -2.83 0.09
CA ILE A 312 -10.59 -4.28 0.16
C ILE A 312 -11.10 -4.68 1.54
N LEU A 313 -10.53 -4.14 2.63
CA LEU A 313 -10.98 -4.45 3.98
C LEU A 313 -12.43 -3.99 4.24
N ASP A 314 -12.79 -2.81 3.76
CA ASP A 314 -14.16 -2.29 3.82
C ASP A 314 -15.12 -3.16 2.98
N GLY A 315 -14.69 -3.56 1.78
CA GLY A 315 -15.43 -4.50 0.93
C GLY A 315 -15.69 -5.84 1.62
N LEU A 316 -14.67 -6.43 2.27
CA LEU A 316 -14.81 -7.69 3.02
C LEU A 316 -15.79 -7.53 4.19
N ARG A 317 -15.69 -6.43 4.93
CA ARG A 317 -16.60 -6.14 6.06
C ARG A 317 -18.04 -5.93 5.59
N SER A 318 -18.22 -5.18 4.51
CA SER A 318 -19.52 -4.94 3.88
C SER A 318 -20.13 -6.26 3.37
N SER A 319 -19.33 -7.09 2.70
CA SER A 319 -19.75 -8.42 2.24
C SER A 319 -20.26 -9.30 3.38
N ALA A 320 -19.51 -9.38 4.48
CA ALA A 320 -19.91 -10.17 5.64
C ALA A 320 -21.22 -9.67 6.28
N THR A 321 -21.45 -8.36 6.26
CA THR A 321 -22.69 -7.75 6.77
C THR A 321 -23.87 -8.04 5.86
N GLN A 322 -23.68 -7.98 4.54
CA GLN A 322 -24.74 -8.15 3.54
C GLN A 322 -24.99 -9.61 3.17
N GLY A 323 -24.05 -10.51 3.44
CA GLY A 323 -24.09 -11.91 3.04
C GLY A 323 -23.93 -12.14 1.53
N THR A 324 -23.39 -11.16 0.79
CA THR A 324 -23.22 -11.22 -0.67
C THR A 324 -21.85 -10.69 -1.09
N PRO A 325 -21.31 -11.09 -2.26
CA PRO A 325 -20.07 -10.52 -2.77
C PRO A 325 -20.20 -9.02 -3.05
N ILE A 326 -19.12 -8.28 -2.81
CA ILE A 326 -19.04 -6.83 -3.07
C ILE A 326 -18.11 -6.60 -4.25
N GLU A 327 -18.60 -5.92 -5.27
CA GLU A 327 -17.79 -5.46 -6.40
C GLU A 327 -17.04 -4.18 -6.00
N LEU A 328 -15.73 -4.15 -6.27
CA LEU A 328 -14.86 -3.01 -5.95
C LEU A 328 -14.54 -2.17 -7.19
N PHE A 329 -14.61 -2.77 -8.37
CA PHE A 329 -14.55 -2.12 -9.67
C PHE A 329 -15.49 -2.87 -10.62
N ASP A 330 -15.97 -2.19 -11.67
CA ASP A 330 -16.74 -2.86 -12.71
C ASP A 330 -15.88 -3.97 -13.33
N LYS A 331 -16.38 -5.22 -13.29
CA LYS A 331 -15.88 -6.26 -14.19
C LYS A 331 -16.16 -5.75 -15.60
N GLY A 332 -15.15 -5.22 -16.30
CA GLY A 332 -15.17 -5.19 -17.76
C GLY A 332 -15.61 -6.58 -18.27
N PRO A 333 -16.22 -6.67 -19.47
CA PRO A 333 -16.75 -7.94 -19.96
C PRO A 333 -15.70 -9.03 -19.80
N SER A 334 -16.07 -10.14 -19.15
CA SER A 334 -15.16 -11.27 -18.94
C SER A 334 -14.45 -11.59 -20.26
N PRO A 335 -13.12 -11.78 -20.28
CA PRO A 335 -12.41 -12.11 -21.50
C PRO A 335 -13.08 -13.37 -22.06
N THR A 336 -13.84 -13.17 -23.13
CA THR A 336 -14.35 -14.28 -23.92
C THR A 336 -13.10 -15.00 -24.38
N THR A 337 -13.13 -16.33 -24.39
CA THR A 337 -11.99 -17.18 -24.75
C THR A 337 -11.54 -16.83 -26.18
N VAL A 338 -10.67 -15.83 -26.31
CA VAL A 338 -10.02 -15.51 -27.58
C VAL A 338 -8.82 -16.42 -27.61
N GLN A 339 -8.84 -17.34 -28.58
CA GLN A 339 -7.69 -18.15 -28.92
C GLN A 339 -6.49 -17.23 -29.12
N ASN A 340 -5.39 -17.58 -28.45
CA ASN A 340 -4.08 -16.96 -28.62
C ASN A 340 -3.77 -16.81 -30.11
N ASP A 341 -3.72 -15.57 -30.59
CA ASP A 341 -2.92 -15.18 -31.75
C ASP A 341 -2.43 -13.72 -31.53
N ASP A 342 -1.12 -13.63 -31.26
CA ASP A 342 -0.23 -12.45 -31.39
C ASP A 342 -0.54 -11.17 -30.56
N LEU A 343 -0.13 -11.15 -29.28
CA LEU A 343 -0.13 -9.93 -28.45
C LEU A 343 1.15 -9.12 -28.67
N SER A 344 1.14 -8.21 -29.66
CA SER A 344 2.03 -7.04 -29.65
C SER A 344 1.31 -5.86 -29.00
N LEU A 345 1.74 -5.44 -27.80
CA LEU A 345 1.21 -4.22 -27.15
C LEU A 345 1.47 -3.00 -28.04
N ALA A 346 0.42 -2.23 -28.32
CA ALA A 346 0.53 -1.00 -29.07
C ALA A 346 0.85 0.17 -28.13
N ARG A 347 1.57 1.17 -28.63
CA ARG A 347 1.93 2.39 -27.91
C ARG A 347 1.46 3.61 -28.67
N VAL A 348 0.71 4.50 -28.01
CA VAL A 348 0.21 5.73 -28.61
C VAL A 348 0.62 6.92 -27.75
N ARG A 349 1.25 7.92 -28.38
CA ARG A 349 1.51 9.23 -27.77
C ARG A 349 0.36 10.15 -28.11
N VAL A 350 -0.33 10.66 -27.09
CA VAL A 350 -1.49 11.53 -27.26
C VAL A 350 -1.40 12.73 -26.33
N GLN A 351 -1.79 13.90 -26.82
CA GLN A 351 -2.02 15.06 -26.00
C GLN A 351 -3.52 15.21 -25.77
N PHE A 352 -3.92 15.17 -24.50
CA PHE A 352 -5.26 15.50 -24.05
C PHE A 352 -5.32 16.96 -23.65
N THR A 353 -6.26 17.70 -24.21
CA THR A 353 -6.48 19.13 -23.92
C THR A 353 -7.86 19.32 -23.32
N TYR A 354 -7.91 19.94 -22.15
CA TYR A 354 -9.08 20.21 -21.33
C TYR A 354 -9.50 21.66 -21.49
N ALA A 355 -10.79 21.89 -21.72
CA ALA A 355 -11.39 23.22 -21.61
C ALA A 355 -11.60 23.60 -20.13
N ALA A 356 -11.79 24.90 -19.85
CA ALA A 356 -11.91 25.45 -18.49
C ALA A 356 -12.93 24.75 -17.59
N ASP A 357 -14.03 24.24 -18.16
CA ASP A 357 -15.09 23.50 -17.46
C ASP A 357 -14.72 22.04 -17.13
N SER A 358 -13.73 21.50 -17.81
CA SER A 358 -13.35 20.09 -17.78
C SER A 358 -12.03 19.83 -17.05
N ILE A 359 -11.22 20.88 -16.78
CA ILE A 359 -9.92 20.81 -16.08
C ILE A 359 -10.03 20.17 -14.68
N ARG A 360 -11.18 20.30 -14.01
CA ARG A 360 -11.39 19.73 -12.66
C ARG A 360 -11.89 18.30 -12.66
N ARG A 361 -12.20 17.71 -13.83
CA ARG A 361 -12.66 16.32 -13.92
C ARG A 361 -11.48 15.37 -13.99
N PRO A 362 -11.45 14.29 -13.20
CA PRO A 362 -10.31 13.39 -13.14
C PRO A 362 -10.29 12.38 -14.30
N ILE A 363 -10.35 12.86 -15.55
CA ILE A 363 -10.55 12.02 -16.75
C ILE A 363 -9.46 10.95 -16.91
N ILE A 364 -8.20 11.23 -16.55
CA ILE A 364 -7.13 10.23 -16.61
C ILE A 364 -7.37 9.10 -15.60
N TYR A 365 -7.83 9.44 -14.40
CA TYR A 365 -8.21 8.46 -13.40
C TYR A 365 -9.43 7.67 -13.87
N GLU A 366 -10.47 8.33 -14.39
CA GLU A 366 -11.64 7.64 -14.94
C GLU A 366 -11.27 6.70 -16.10
N LEU A 367 -10.32 7.09 -16.96
CA LEU A 367 -9.75 6.22 -17.99
C LEU A 367 -9.03 5.02 -17.40
N SER A 368 -8.18 5.25 -16.39
CA SER A 368 -7.45 4.16 -15.72
C SER A 368 -8.36 3.23 -14.94
N GLN A 369 -9.57 3.66 -14.59
CA GLN A 369 -10.59 2.79 -13.98
C GLN A 369 -11.37 1.99 -15.04
N ARG A 370 -11.39 2.43 -16.30
CA ARG A 370 -12.32 1.93 -17.32
C ARG A 370 -11.67 1.11 -18.43
N PHE A 371 -10.38 1.32 -18.68
CA PHE A 371 -9.64 0.67 -19.77
C PHE A 371 -8.37 0.03 -19.24
N ASP A 372 -8.03 -1.15 -19.76
CA ASP A 372 -6.81 -1.87 -19.38
C ASP A 372 -5.59 -1.30 -20.11
N LEU A 373 -5.18 -0.10 -19.69
CA LEU A 373 -4.10 0.66 -20.27
C LEU A 373 -3.08 1.06 -19.21
N THR A 374 -1.80 1.06 -19.58
CA THR A 374 -0.76 1.73 -18.81
C THR A 374 -0.67 3.18 -19.24
N PHE A 375 -0.68 4.10 -18.27
CA PHE A 375 -0.61 5.55 -18.48
C PHE A 375 0.74 6.05 -17.98
N ASP A 376 1.55 6.61 -18.88
CA ASP A 376 2.80 7.30 -18.53
C ASP A 376 2.68 8.79 -18.89
N ILE A 377 2.57 9.62 -17.87
CA ILE A 377 2.43 11.07 -17.99
C ILE A 377 3.80 11.67 -18.32
N ARG A 378 3.95 12.19 -19.55
CA ARG A 378 5.20 12.77 -20.02
C ARG A 378 5.34 14.24 -19.65
N ARG A 379 4.25 15.00 -19.78
CA ARG A 379 4.22 16.44 -19.51
C ARG A 379 2.79 16.88 -19.25
N ALA A 380 2.61 17.84 -18.36
CA ALA A 380 1.33 18.45 -18.12
C ALA A 380 1.52 19.94 -17.82
N ASP A 381 0.54 20.75 -18.17
CA ASP A 381 0.46 22.16 -17.80
C ASP A 381 -1.01 22.58 -17.67
N VAL A 382 -1.29 23.49 -16.74
CA VAL A 382 -2.66 23.95 -16.44
C VAL A 382 -2.65 25.44 -16.12
N ASP A 383 -3.44 26.21 -16.86
CA ASP A 383 -3.75 27.60 -16.57
C ASP A 383 -5.25 27.81 -16.28
N ALA A 384 -5.68 29.06 -16.11
CA ALA A 384 -7.06 29.41 -15.76
C ALA A 384 -8.09 29.14 -16.87
N GLY A 385 -7.67 28.86 -18.11
CA GLY A 385 -8.53 28.66 -19.27
C GLY A 385 -8.36 27.32 -19.99
N ILE A 386 -7.18 26.71 -19.92
CA ILE A 386 -6.83 25.48 -20.64
C ILE A 386 -5.87 24.63 -19.78
N GLY A 387 -6.10 23.33 -19.75
CA GLY A 387 -5.14 22.34 -19.25
C GLY A 387 -4.76 21.38 -20.36
N TRP A 388 -3.53 20.90 -20.39
CA TRP A 388 -3.16 19.82 -21.30
C TRP A 388 -2.18 18.84 -20.65
N ILE A 389 -2.25 17.60 -21.10
CA ILE A 389 -1.39 16.51 -20.65
C ILE A 389 -0.97 15.66 -21.85
N GLN A 390 0.33 15.39 -21.95
CA GLN A 390 0.91 14.47 -22.92
C GLN A 390 1.13 13.13 -22.24
N LEU A 391 0.56 12.09 -22.84
CA LEU A 391 0.53 10.73 -22.31
C LEU A 391 1.19 9.79 -23.32
N LEU A 392 1.93 8.81 -22.82
CA LEU A 392 2.15 7.56 -23.52
C LEU A 392 1.15 6.54 -22.96
N LEU A 393 0.28 6.05 -23.83
CA LEU A 393 -0.66 4.97 -23.52
C LEU A 393 -0.13 3.68 -24.12
N GLU A 394 -0.13 2.60 -23.33
CA GLU A 394 0.29 1.26 -23.76
C GLU A 394 -0.77 0.22 -23.39
N GLY A 395 -1.14 -0.63 -24.35
CA GLY A 395 -2.19 -1.63 -24.17
C GLY A 395 -2.62 -2.27 -25.49
N ASP A 396 -3.72 -3.02 -25.45
CA ASP A 396 -4.35 -3.54 -26.67
C ASP A 396 -4.77 -2.38 -27.61
N ARG A 397 -4.64 -2.58 -28.92
CA ARG A 397 -4.95 -1.53 -29.91
C ARG A 397 -6.42 -1.10 -29.82
N ASN A 398 -7.34 -2.02 -29.56
CA ASN A 398 -8.77 -1.72 -29.46
C ASN A 398 -9.09 -0.97 -28.16
N GLU A 399 -8.45 -1.36 -27.04
CA GLU A 399 -8.56 -0.64 -25.77
C GLU A 399 -8.04 0.81 -25.89
N LEU A 400 -6.92 1.01 -26.59
CA LEU A 400 -6.36 2.34 -26.86
C LEU A 400 -7.33 3.22 -27.66
N ASP A 401 -7.90 2.69 -28.74
CA ASP A 401 -8.85 3.44 -29.58
C ASP A 401 -10.15 3.74 -28.82
N ALA A 402 -10.64 2.79 -28.01
CA ALA A 402 -11.83 2.98 -27.18
C ALA A 402 -11.63 4.02 -26.07
N ALA A 403 -10.46 4.00 -25.42
CA ALA A 403 -10.08 4.97 -24.39
C ALA A 403 -10.00 6.39 -24.94
N ILE A 404 -9.36 6.57 -26.09
CA ILE A 404 -9.24 7.88 -26.74
C ILE A 404 -10.63 8.41 -27.13
N ALA A 405 -11.46 7.58 -27.77
CA ALA A 405 -12.82 7.96 -28.16
C ALA A 405 -13.69 8.32 -26.94
N TRP A 406 -13.53 7.61 -25.82
CA TRP A 406 -14.24 7.92 -24.59
C TRP A 406 -13.77 9.26 -23.97
N ALA A 407 -12.47 9.53 -23.95
CA ALA A 407 -11.95 10.80 -23.46
C ALA A 407 -12.52 11.98 -24.27
N GLU A 408 -12.59 11.83 -25.60
CA GLU A 408 -13.23 12.79 -26.50
C GLU A 408 -14.72 12.98 -26.20
N SER A 409 -15.44 11.91 -25.88
CA SER A 409 -16.85 12.01 -25.47
C SER A 409 -17.04 12.75 -24.14
N GLN A 410 -16.00 12.84 -23.30
CA GLN A 410 -16.03 13.61 -22.05
C GLN A 410 -15.61 15.09 -22.23
N GLY A 411 -15.42 15.54 -23.47
CA GLY A 411 -15.04 16.92 -23.79
C GLY A 411 -13.53 17.18 -23.79
N VAL A 412 -12.71 16.13 -23.71
CA VAL A 412 -11.24 16.24 -23.81
C VAL A 412 -10.83 16.10 -25.25
N ARG A 413 -10.13 17.09 -25.80
CA ARG A 413 -9.60 16.97 -27.17
C ARG A 413 -8.35 16.09 -27.16
N ALA A 414 -8.38 14.96 -27.86
CA ALA A 414 -7.20 14.13 -28.09
C ALA A 414 -6.49 14.56 -29.40
N SER A 415 -5.17 14.65 -29.39
CA SER A 415 -4.39 14.93 -30.59
C SER A 415 -3.13 14.06 -30.61
N PRO A 416 -2.87 13.31 -31.69
CA PRO A 416 -1.66 12.51 -31.79
C PRO A 416 -0.42 13.41 -31.76
N VAL A 417 0.63 12.96 -31.08
CA VAL A 417 1.91 13.67 -31.01
C VAL A 417 2.87 13.02 -32.01
N GLU A 418 3.00 13.59 -33.20
CA GLU A 418 3.96 13.14 -34.22
C GLU A 418 5.34 13.79 -34.03
N GLY A 419 6.37 12.98 -33.75
CA GLY A 419 7.79 13.30 -33.95
C GLY A 419 8.59 13.88 -32.76
N ASP A 420 9.78 13.30 -32.54
CA ASP A 420 10.82 13.76 -31.59
C ASP A 420 11.54 15.03 -32.10
N VAL A 421 11.84 15.96 -31.19
CA VAL A 421 12.89 16.98 -31.37
C VAL A 421 13.80 17.05 -30.13
N ILE A 422 14.91 16.31 -30.27
CA ILE A 422 16.32 16.63 -29.95
C ILE A 422 16.83 16.48 -28.50
N SER A 423 17.82 15.58 -28.39
CA SER A 423 18.93 15.55 -27.45
C SER A 423 19.41 16.93 -26.97
N GLY A 424 19.32 17.19 -25.68
CA GLY A 424 19.95 18.32 -24.99
C GLY A 424 20.04 18.04 -23.51
#